data_AF-A0A8H8TWK0-F1
#
_entry.id   AF-A0A8H8TWK0-F1
#
_cell.length_a   1.000
_cell.length_b   1.000
_cell.length_c   1.000
_cell.angle_alpha   90.00
_cell.angle_beta   90.00
_cell.angle_gamma   90.00
#
_symmetry.space_group_name_H-M   'P 1'
#
loop_
_entity.id
_entity.type
_entity.pdbx_description
1 polymer ?
#
loop_
_entity_poly.entity_id
_entity_poly.type
_entity_poly.pdbx_seq_one_letter_code
_entity_poly.pdbx_strand_id
1 'polypeptide(L)'
;MQETENLPEGFKNVQHSLGSYIKQRQEATHIRRVLAAHLKSTLDPDGQNPLPRPLSLIDISCNIESTPHGVRGLQKEYLRCVRTNITARREYAQTCKAHQVKGQDYARTSLGNDTIGDPMDRFLGLVKQQQKHEALCIIQDYVDMLSQKPTAAPGFLDLKEVLKDVESLPQVPPEVLRVSGTQQRSGGVDLKDLVDQLEKSVLRAKLLLKREQRLLAKVKPEQKSPPVKETGRLQALGTARNELINWIEAELSRAGESSPDEDDVNTISRPEKRSTGCIDGQLATVQQQYSQYTKVRQKLVLTVTGRLQHGAQITPDEEPDLPVEVLESIGVNELSHVVYPYLEELVAVANEQKAIIQLKSHLTINLAKQLKTSSQCLERLAHESHLLPAHPMPAGSSHRKGLSLESSFGDEISKHEKPDSSRRARAWVYASESAANVMKEKILEKLEEGSMAIDESRQTMLELQRLLGDDTDVLCGDKDDEFSTQKITTNSKDIWSIIDGSLGVIKQGDGAVA
;
A
#
# COMPACT_ATOMS: atom_id res chain seq x y z
N MET A 1 -41.38 -53.70 13.68
CA MET A 1 -41.03 -52.47 14.44
C MET A 1 -40.00 -52.86 15.48
N GLN A 2 -38.71 -52.92 15.12
CA GLN A 2 -37.61 -53.18 16.06
C GLN A 2 -36.23 -52.99 15.38
N GLU A 3 -35.99 -51.86 14.70
CA GLU A 3 -34.66 -51.53 14.16
C GLU A 3 -34.42 -50.02 14.19
N THR A 4 -34.49 -49.39 15.36
CA THR A 4 -34.18 -47.94 15.48
C THR A 4 -33.20 -47.59 16.59
N GLU A 5 -32.61 -48.57 17.27
CA GLU A 5 -31.73 -48.27 18.40
C GLU A 5 -30.32 -47.82 17.97
N ASN A 6 -29.84 -48.22 16.78
CA ASN A 6 -28.44 -48.00 16.36
C ASN A 6 -28.18 -46.88 15.34
N LEU A 7 -29.14 -45.97 15.05
CA LEU A 7 -28.88 -44.84 14.13
C LEU A 7 -28.26 -43.61 14.84
N PRO A 8 -27.34 -42.87 14.18
CA PRO A 8 -26.76 -41.63 14.69
C PRO A 8 -27.84 -40.60 15.07
N GLU A 9 -27.60 -39.85 16.15
CA GLU A 9 -28.57 -38.92 16.74
C GLU A 9 -29.11 -37.87 15.75
N GLY A 10 -28.27 -37.42 14.80
CA GLY A 10 -28.68 -36.54 13.71
C GLY A 10 -29.68 -37.17 12.75
N PHE A 11 -29.56 -38.48 12.48
CA PHE A 11 -30.49 -39.21 11.63
C PHE A 11 -31.84 -39.44 12.33
N LYS A 12 -31.82 -39.69 13.65
CA LYS A 12 -33.03 -39.78 14.47
C LYS A 12 -33.79 -38.44 14.49
N ASN A 13 -33.08 -37.31 14.61
CA ASN A 13 -33.71 -35.97 14.56
C ASN A 13 -34.33 -35.68 13.19
N VAL A 14 -33.64 -36.01 12.11
CA VAL A 14 -34.15 -35.86 10.74
C VAL A 14 -35.33 -36.81 10.49
N GLN A 15 -35.27 -38.06 10.95
CA GLN A 15 -36.35 -39.03 10.84
C GLN A 15 -37.57 -38.65 11.69
N HIS A 16 -37.39 -38.06 12.87
CA HIS A 16 -38.49 -37.51 13.66
C HIS A 16 -39.12 -36.28 13.00
N SER A 17 -38.31 -35.36 12.45
CA SER A 17 -38.80 -34.19 11.72
C SER A 17 -39.56 -34.59 10.45
N LEU A 18 -38.99 -35.52 9.67
CA LEU A 18 -39.58 -36.01 8.42
C LEU A 18 -40.67 -37.05 8.64
N GLY A 19 -40.72 -37.72 9.80
CA GLY A 19 -41.70 -38.77 10.10
C GLY A 19 -43.14 -38.28 10.08
N SER A 20 -43.37 -36.99 10.35
CA SER A 20 -44.69 -36.36 10.18
C SER A 20 -45.11 -36.26 8.70
N TYR A 21 -44.14 -36.16 7.78
CA TYR A 21 -44.31 -35.99 6.34
C TYR A 21 -44.15 -37.29 5.53
N ILE A 22 -43.47 -38.31 6.08
CA ILE A 22 -43.31 -39.63 5.48
C ILE A 22 -44.54 -40.48 5.83
N LYS A 23 -45.43 -40.69 4.87
CA LYS A 23 -46.65 -41.50 5.01
C LYS A 23 -46.46 -42.88 4.42
N GLN A 24 -47.12 -43.89 5.00
CA GLN A 24 -47.10 -45.25 4.45
C GLN A 24 -47.77 -45.27 3.07
N ARG A 25 -47.35 -46.18 2.17
CA ARG A 25 -47.88 -46.26 0.79
C ARG A 25 -49.41 -46.31 0.74
N GLN A 26 -50.04 -47.01 1.70
CA GLN A 26 -51.50 -47.11 1.80
C GLN A 26 -52.14 -45.77 2.17
N GLU A 27 -51.63 -45.08 3.19
CA GLU A 27 -52.07 -43.74 3.59
C GLU A 27 -51.90 -42.74 2.44
N ALA A 28 -50.77 -42.79 1.73
CA ALA A 28 -50.54 -41.93 0.57
C ALA A 28 -51.57 -42.20 -0.55
N THR A 29 -51.94 -43.45 -0.82
CA THR A 29 -53.02 -43.75 -1.79
C THR A 29 -54.40 -43.31 -1.30
N HIS A 30 -54.66 -43.35 0.01
CA HIS A 30 -55.91 -42.86 0.60
C HIS A 30 -55.99 -41.33 0.49
N ILE A 31 -54.94 -40.62 0.89
CA ILE A 31 -54.82 -39.16 0.75
C ILE A 31 -55.01 -38.74 -0.72
N ARG A 32 -54.35 -39.42 -1.67
CA ARG A 32 -54.53 -39.16 -3.11
C ARG A 32 -55.97 -39.35 -3.56
N ARG A 33 -56.68 -40.38 -3.07
CA ARG A 33 -58.09 -40.61 -3.38
C ARG A 33 -59.00 -39.52 -2.81
N VAL A 34 -58.77 -39.13 -1.55
CA VAL A 34 -59.53 -38.06 -0.88
C VAL A 34 -59.30 -36.71 -1.58
N LEU A 35 -58.05 -36.39 -1.90
CA LEU A 35 -57.71 -35.17 -2.65
C LEU A 35 -58.30 -35.20 -4.06
N ALA A 36 -58.24 -36.33 -4.76
CA ALA A 36 -58.87 -36.46 -6.08
C ALA A 36 -60.39 -36.28 -6.01
N ALA A 37 -61.05 -36.79 -4.97
CA ALA A 37 -62.48 -36.57 -4.75
C ALA A 37 -62.81 -35.11 -4.42
N HIS A 38 -62.02 -34.45 -3.56
CA HIS A 38 -62.20 -33.04 -3.22
C HIS A 38 -61.92 -32.10 -4.40
N LEU A 39 -60.91 -32.40 -5.21
CA LEU A 39 -60.62 -31.63 -6.43
C LEU A 39 -61.73 -31.83 -7.46
N LYS A 40 -62.24 -33.06 -7.64
CA LYS A 40 -63.41 -33.32 -8.48
C LYS A 40 -64.64 -32.54 -8.02
N SER A 41 -64.93 -32.52 -6.72
CA SER A 41 -66.08 -31.76 -6.19
C SER A 41 -65.91 -30.24 -6.28
N THR A 42 -64.66 -29.73 -6.31
CA THR A 42 -64.39 -28.29 -6.48
C THR A 42 -64.44 -27.87 -7.95
N LEU A 43 -64.11 -28.78 -8.87
CA LEU A 43 -64.07 -28.50 -10.31
C LEU A 43 -65.41 -28.75 -11.03
N ASP A 44 -66.31 -29.55 -10.43
CA ASP A 44 -67.62 -29.89 -10.99
C ASP A 44 -68.72 -29.80 -9.91
N PRO A 45 -69.15 -28.58 -9.53
CA PRO A 45 -70.21 -28.40 -8.52
C PRO A 45 -71.60 -28.85 -9.01
N ASP A 46 -71.84 -28.89 -10.33
CA ASP A 46 -73.15 -29.17 -10.94
C ASP A 46 -73.23 -30.50 -11.74
N GLY A 47 -72.14 -31.28 -11.80
CA GLY A 47 -72.14 -32.64 -12.36
C GLY A 47 -72.42 -32.73 -13.87
N GLN A 48 -72.19 -31.66 -14.63
CA GLN A 48 -72.56 -31.60 -16.05
C GLN A 48 -71.42 -31.91 -17.02
N ASN A 49 -70.14 -31.89 -16.59
CA ASN A 49 -69.01 -32.19 -17.49
C ASN A 49 -67.96 -33.09 -16.82
N PRO A 50 -68.05 -34.42 -16.98
CA PRO A 50 -67.00 -35.32 -16.49
C PRO A 50 -65.70 -35.04 -17.25
N LEU A 51 -64.68 -34.52 -16.56
CA LEU A 51 -63.37 -34.21 -17.12
C LEU A 51 -62.73 -35.49 -17.71
N PRO A 52 -62.46 -35.55 -19.03
CA PRO A 52 -61.80 -36.70 -19.64
C PRO A 52 -60.27 -36.63 -19.58
N ARG A 53 -59.67 -35.69 -18.83
CA ARG A 53 -58.24 -35.35 -18.93
C ARG A 53 -57.54 -35.38 -17.56
N PRO A 54 -56.28 -35.87 -17.46
CA PRO A 54 -55.53 -35.82 -16.20
C PRO A 54 -55.40 -34.37 -15.71
N LEU A 55 -55.54 -34.20 -14.39
CA LEU A 55 -55.50 -32.91 -13.67
C LEU A 55 -54.19 -32.10 -13.89
N SER A 56 -53.19 -32.70 -14.54
CA SER A 56 -51.90 -32.09 -14.89
C SER A 56 -51.96 -31.15 -16.10
N LEU A 57 -53.06 -31.11 -16.85
CA LEU A 57 -53.22 -30.32 -18.09
C LEU A 57 -54.37 -29.31 -18.02
N ILE A 58 -54.81 -28.92 -16.82
CA ILE A 58 -55.86 -27.91 -16.67
C ILE A 58 -55.27 -26.53 -16.92
N ASP A 59 -55.88 -25.80 -17.85
CA ASP A 59 -55.50 -24.43 -18.20
C ASP A 59 -55.91 -23.47 -17.06
N ILE A 60 -55.04 -22.50 -16.76
CA ILE A 60 -55.10 -21.61 -15.58
C ILE A 60 -56.30 -20.63 -15.67
N SER A 61 -57.11 -20.72 -16.72
CA SER A 61 -58.29 -19.91 -17.03
C SER A 61 -59.57 -20.33 -16.30
N CYS A 62 -59.57 -21.41 -15.51
CA CYS A 62 -60.70 -21.74 -14.65
C CYS A 62 -60.83 -20.70 -13.52
N ASN A 63 -61.71 -19.73 -13.73
CA ASN A 63 -62.12 -18.76 -12.73
C ASN A 63 -62.97 -19.48 -11.67
N ILE A 64 -62.31 -20.07 -10.68
CA ILE A 64 -62.96 -20.70 -9.52
C ILE A 64 -63.55 -19.54 -8.70
N GLU A 65 -64.82 -19.23 -8.96
CA GLU A 65 -65.61 -18.41 -8.06
C GLU A 65 -65.59 -19.08 -6.69
N SER A 66 -65.16 -18.28 -5.70
CA SER A 66 -64.94 -18.61 -4.29
C SER A 66 -65.53 -19.93 -3.84
N THR A 67 -64.65 -20.88 -3.50
CA THR A 67 -64.99 -22.14 -2.83
C THR A 67 -66.02 -21.89 -1.72
N PRO A 68 -67.19 -22.57 -1.72
CA PRO A 68 -68.28 -22.33 -0.78
C PRO A 68 -67.99 -22.81 0.65
N HIS A 69 -66.86 -23.47 0.92
CA HIS A 69 -66.51 -23.96 2.24
C HIS A 69 -65.23 -23.25 2.70
N GLY A 70 -65.37 -22.42 3.74
CA GLY A 70 -64.32 -21.53 4.21
C GLY A 70 -63.00 -22.26 4.41
N VAL A 71 -61.98 -21.81 3.66
CA VAL A 71 -60.61 -22.32 3.73
C VAL A 71 -60.15 -22.35 5.20
N ARG A 72 -59.93 -23.55 5.75
CA ARG A 72 -59.55 -23.75 7.16
C ARG A 72 -58.10 -24.22 7.27
N GLY A 73 -57.45 -23.85 8.39
CA GLY A 73 -56.11 -24.30 8.76
C GLY A 73 -55.01 -23.78 7.85
N LEU A 74 -54.03 -24.64 7.54
CA LEU A 74 -52.80 -24.31 6.81
C LEU A 74 -53.07 -23.68 5.43
N GLN A 75 -54.13 -24.08 4.73
CA GLN A 75 -54.48 -23.51 3.43
C GLN A 75 -54.86 -22.02 3.54
N LYS A 76 -55.50 -21.60 4.65
CA LYS A 76 -55.85 -20.20 4.92
C LYS A 76 -54.59 -19.39 5.18
N GLU A 77 -53.67 -19.95 5.96
CA GLU A 77 -52.38 -19.31 6.25
C GLU A 77 -51.53 -19.20 4.99
N TYR A 78 -51.49 -20.25 4.16
CA TYR A 78 -50.82 -20.21 2.87
C TYR A 78 -51.42 -19.14 1.96
N LEU A 79 -52.75 -19.09 1.82
CA LEU A 79 -53.40 -18.04 1.02
C LEU A 79 -53.16 -16.64 1.60
N ARG A 80 -53.11 -16.49 2.93
CA ARG A 80 -52.70 -15.23 3.57
C ARG A 80 -51.27 -14.88 3.20
N CYS A 81 -50.33 -15.81 3.32
CA CYS A 81 -48.92 -15.61 2.96
C CYS A 81 -48.74 -15.30 1.47
N VAL A 82 -49.52 -15.93 0.59
CA VAL A 82 -49.52 -15.63 -0.86
C VAL A 82 -50.04 -14.23 -1.10
N ARG A 83 -51.15 -13.83 -0.45
CA ARG A 83 -51.69 -12.46 -0.56
C ARG A 83 -50.71 -11.42 -0.01
N THR A 84 -50.07 -11.69 1.12
CA THR A 84 -49.04 -10.79 1.69
C THR A 84 -47.80 -10.73 0.80
N ASN A 85 -47.37 -11.84 0.19
CA ASN A 85 -46.26 -11.85 -0.76
C ASN A 85 -46.59 -11.04 -2.01
N ILE A 86 -47.80 -11.22 -2.57
CA ILE A 86 -48.24 -10.49 -3.75
C ILE A 86 -48.33 -8.99 -3.42
N THR A 87 -48.85 -8.60 -2.25
CA THR A 87 -48.89 -7.18 -1.83
C THR A 87 -47.49 -6.62 -1.61
N ALA A 88 -46.60 -7.32 -0.91
CA ALA A 88 -45.19 -6.92 -0.74
C ALA A 88 -44.45 -6.77 -2.08
N ARG A 89 -44.69 -7.66 -3.06
CA ARG A 89 -44.14 -7.54 -4.41
C ARG A 89 -44.67 -6.31 -5.15
N ARG A 90 -45.95 -5.98 -5.00
CA ARG A 90 -46.52 -4.76 -5.58
C ARG A 90 -45.94 -3.51 -4.93
N GLU A 91 -45.83 -3.48 -3.61
CA GLU A 91 -45.23 -2.38 -2.87
C GLU A 91 -43.76 -2.18 -3.26
N TYR A 92 -42.98 -3.26 -3.34
CA TYR A 92 -41.60 -3.21 -3.84
C TYR A 92 -41.53 -2.68 -5.28
N ALA A 93 -42.40 -3.16 -6.18
CA ALA A 93 -42.44 -2.64 -7.54
C ALA A 93 -42.81 -1.14 -7.58
N GLN A 94 -43.68 -0.70 -6.68
CA GLN A 94 -44.07 0.71 -6.55
C GLN A 94 -42.95 1.58 -5.98
N THR A 95 -42.23 1.12 -4.96
CA THR A 95 -41.08 1.83 -4.40
C THR A 95 -39.92 1.87 -5.39
N CYS A 96 -39.64 0.78 -6.10
CA CYS A 96 -38.67 0.78 -7.21
C CYS A 96 -39.00 1.83 -8.27
N LYS A 97 -40.27 1.90 -8.71
CA LYS A 97 -40.72 2.93 -9.66
C LYS A 97 -40.57 4.34 -9.08
N ALA A 98 -40.95 4.56 -7.82
CA ALA A 98 -40.80 5.86 -7.16
C ALA A 98 -39.33 6.31 -7.03
N HIS A 99 -38.42 5.38 -6.73
CA HIS A 99 -36.98 5.66 -6.69
C HIS A 99 -36.37 5.86 -8.08
N GLN A 100 -36.87 5.17 -9.11
CA GLN A 100 -36.42 5.37 -10.49
C GLN A 100 -36.84 6.75 -11.03
N VAL A 101 -38.06 7.22 -10.71
CA VAL A 101 -38.53 8.57 -11.08
C VAL A 101 -37.76 9.65 -10.32
N LYS A 102 -37.58 9.50 -9.00
CA LYS A 102 -36.79 10.47 -8.20
C LYS A 102 -35.31 10.48 -8.59
N GLY A 103 -34.73 9.33 -8.95
CA GLY A 103 -33.35 9.24 -9.41
C GLY A 103 -33.10 9.97 -10.74
N GLN A 104 -34.13 10.12 -11.59
CA GLN A 104 -34.02 10.81 -12.88
C GLN A 104 -33.92 12.34 -12.73
N ASP A 105 -34.50 12.91 -11.67
CA ASP A 105 -34.42 14.34 -11.37
C ASP A 105 -33.04 14.76 -10.81
N TYR A 106 -32.35 13.86 -10.10
CA TYR A 106 -30.97 14.10 -9.63
C TYR A 106 -29.90 13.67 -10.65
N ALA A 107 -30.19 12.71 -11.54
CA ALA A 107 -29.22 12.21 -12.53
C ALA A 107 -29.04 13.14 -13.74
N ARG A 108 -29.96 14.08 -14.00
CA ARG A 108 -29.84 15.03 -15.14
C ARG A 108 -28.73 16.07 -14.99
N THR A 109 -28.07 16.15 -13.84
CA THR A 109 -26.99 17.13 -13.61
C THR A 109 -25.58 16.54 -13.62
N SER A 110 -25.38 15.21 -13.73
CA SER A 110 -24.00 14.67 -13.65
C SER A 110 -23.71 13.34 -14.36
N LEU A 111 -24.23 13.08 -15.55
CA LEU A 111 -23.53 12.14 -16.43
C LEU A 111 -23.87 12.41 -17.90
N GLY A 112 -22.91 12.99 -18.60
CA GLY A 112 -22.84 12.84 -20.05
C GLY A 112 -22.57 11.37 -20.39
N ASN A 113 -23.13 10.97 -21.53
CA ASN A 113 -22.95 9.71 -22.24
C ASN A 113 -23.72 8.52 -21.68
N ASP A 114 -24.95 8.41 -22.20
CA ASP A 114 -25.59 7.15 -22.53
C ASP A 114 -24.67 6.32 -23.46
N THR A 115 -23.78 5.53 -22.87
CA THR A 115 -23.49 4.20 -23.41
C THR A 115 -24.23 3.23 -22.54
N ILE A 116 -25.01 2.35 -23.17
CA ILE A 116 -25.68 1.19 -22.57
C ILE A 116 -24.67 0.51 -21.63
N GLY A 117 -24.72 0.88 -20.35
CA GLY A 117 -23.79 0.39 -19.35
C GLY A 117 -24.06 -1.08 -19.18
N ASP A 118 -23.03 -1.89 -19.42
CA ASP A 118 -23.05 -3.33 -19.29
C ASP A 118 -23.82 -3.70 -17.99
N PRO A 119 -24.82 -4.60 -18.01
CA PRO A 119 -25.52 -5.04 -16.80
C PRO A 119 -24.55 -5.41 -15.65
N MET A 120 -23.32 -5.82 -15.99
CA MET A 120 -22.24 -6.05 -15.05
C MET A 120 -21.81 -4.78 -14.28
N ASP A 121 -21.70 -3.63 -14.92
CA ASP A 121 -21.32 -2.37 -14.26
C ASP A 121 -22.41 -1.88 -13.31
N ARG A 122 -23.69 -2.11 -13.67
CA ARG A 122 -24.82 -1.83 -12.78
C ARG A 122 -24.83 -2.76 -11.57
N PHE A 123 -24.56 -4.04 -11.79
CA PHE A 123 -24.40 -5.01 -10.71
C PHE A 123 -23.23 -4.67 -9.80
N LEU A 124 -22.07 -4.31 -10.36
CA LEU A 124 -20.89 -3.90 -9.61
C LEU A 124 -21.16 -2.61 -8.82
N GLY A 125 -21.91 -1.66 -9.40
CA GLY A 125 -22.38 -0.45 -8.71
C GLY A 125 -23.28 -0.78 -7.52
N LEU A 126 -24.23 -1.70 -7.69
CA LEU A 126 -25.11 -2.17 -6.61
C LEU A 126 -24.33 -2.88 -5.49
N VAL A 127 -23.40 -3.77 -5.83
CA VAL A 127 -22.55 -4.46 -4.86
C VAL A 127 -21.70 -3.47 -4.07
N LYS A 128 -21.08 -2.49 -4.74
CA LYS A 128 -20.34 -1.41 -4.07
C LYS A 128 -21.23 -0.59 -3.15
N GLN A 129 -22.47 -0.35 -3.54
CA GLN A 129 -23.43 0.37 -2.70
C GLN A 129 -23.88 -0.46 -1.49
N GLN A 130 -24.09 -1.77 -1.65
CA GLN A 130 -24.38 -2.69 -0.55
C GLN A 130 -23.22 -2.74 0.46
N GLN A 131 -21.98 -2.88 -0.01
CA GLN A 131 -20.80 -2.85 0.85
C GLN A 131 -20.67 -1.54 1.64
N LYS A 132 -20.95 -0.40 1.00
CA LYS A 132 -20.97 0.90 1.68
C LYS A 132 -22.08 0.99 2.72
N HIS A 133 -23.26 0.48 2.40
CA HIS A 133 -24.39 0.45 3.33
C HIS A 133 -24.07 -0.43 4.54
N GLU A 134 -23.52 -1.62 4.34
CA GLU A 134 -23.06 -2.50 5.43
C GLU A 134 -22.02 -1.82 6.31
N ALA A 135 -21.02 -1.16 5.70
CA ALA A 135 -20.01 -0.40 6.45
C ALA A 135 -20.63 0.74 7.26
N LEU A 136 -21.63 1.44 6.71
CA LEU A 136 -22.35 2.50 7.43
C LEU A 136 -23.22 1.95 8.56
N CYS A 137 -23.89 0.82 8.36
CA CYS A 137 -24.62 0.14 9.44
C CYS A 137 -23.67 -0.25 10.57
N ILE A 138 -22.50 -0.81 10.25
CA ILE A 138 -21.48 -1.14 11.26
C ILE A 138 -21.04 0.12 12.02
N ILE A 139 -20.75 1.22 11.32
CA ILE A 139 -20.38 2.49 11.96
C ILE A 139 -21.51 3.00 12.84
N GLN A 140 -22.76 2.93 12.38
CA GLN A 140 -23.93 3.33 13.15
C GLN A 140 -24.09 2.46 14.39
N ASP A 141 -23.93 1.14 14.29
CA ASP A 141 -23.97 0.22 15.42
C ASP A 141 -22.88 0.55 16.46
N TYR A 142 -21.67 0.91 16.00
CA TYR A 142 -20.61 1.35 16.90
C TYR A 142 -20.90 2.72 17.53
N VAL A 143 -21.48 3.66 16.80
CA VAL A 143 -21.90 4.96 17.34
C VAL A 143 -23.01 4.78 18.37
N ASP A 144 -23.99 3.92 18.09
CA ASP A 144 -25.07 3.58 18.99
C ASP A 144 -24.52 2.86 20.23
N MET A 145 -23.58 1.92 20.07
CA MET A 145 -22.88 1.27 21.19
C MET A 145 -22.09 2.28 22.04
N LEU A 146 -21.40 3.24 21.42
CA LEU A 146 -20.67 4.30 22.11
C LEU A 146 -21.64 5.23 22.86
N SER A 147 -22.78 5.55 22.27
CA SER A 147 -23.82 6.36 22.91
C SER A 147 -24.46 5.66 24.12
N GLN A 148 -24.49 4.33 24.13
CA GLN A 148 -24.96 3.51 25.25
C GLN A 148 -23.91 3.37 26.37
N LYS A 149 -22.64 3.76 26.15
CA LYS A 149 -21.63 3.75 27.22
C LYS A 149 -21.86 4.95 28.15
N PRO A 150 -21.78 4.76 29.49
CA PRO A 150 -22.00 5.83 30.46
C PRO A 150 -21.01 6.99 30.31
N THR A 151 -19.84 6.75 29.70
CA THR A 151 -18.82 7.76 29.39
C THR A 151 -19.26 8.80 28.33
N ALA A 152 -20.25 8.49 27.50
CA ALA A 152 -20.79 9.38 26.48
C ALA A 152 -21.95 10.26 26.99
N ALA A 153 -22.41 10.04 28.23
CA ALA A 153 -23.41 10.91 28.84
C ALA A 153 -22.77 12.28 29.10
N PRO A 154 -23.44 13.40 28.75
CA PRO A 154 -22.88 14.76 28.88
C PRO A 154 -22.56 15.18 30.33
N GLY A 155 -22.94 14.36 31.32
CA GLY A 155 -22.62 14.55 32.74
C GLY A 155 -21.49 13.66 33.29
N PHE A 156 -20.97 12.68 32.54
CA PHE A 156 -19.92 11.78 33.04
C PHE A 156 -18.55 12.48 33.21
N LEU A 157 -18.35 13.60 32.52
CA LEU A 157 -17.20 14.49 32.68
C LEU A 157 -17.46 15.65 33.65
N ASP A 158 -18.61 15.69 34.34
CA ASP A 158 -18.83 16.69 35.38
C ASP A 158 -17.95 16.32 36.59
N LEU A 159 -16.82 17.02 36.72
CA LEU A 159 -15.86 16.83 37.80
C LEU A 159 -16.54 16.84 39.18
N LYS A 160 -17.68 17.53 39.33
CA LYS A 160 -18.39 17.64 40.61
C LYS A 160 -19.13 16.36 41.02
N GLU A 161 -19.50 15.49 40.09
CA GLU A 161 -20.15 14.21 40.38
C GLU A 161 -19.09 13.12 40.59
N VAL A 162 -18.00 13.13 39.80
CA VAL A 162 -16.88 12.18 39.92
C VAL A 162 -16.05 12.42 41.19
N LEU A 163 -15.98 13.65 41.69
CA LEU A 163 -15.25 13.99 42.93
C LEU A 163 -16.07 13.81 44.22
N LYS A 164 -17.37 13.47 44.15
CA LYS A 164 -18.18 13.19 45.35
C LYS A 164 -17.82 11.85 46.01
N ASP A 165 -17.44 10.85 45.22
CA ASP A 165 -17.06 9.52 45.74
C ASP A 165 -15.60 9.46 46.25
N VAL A 166 -14.89 10.60 46.22
CA VAL A 166 -13.48 10.70 46.65
C VAL A 166 -13.38 11.68 47.82
N GLU A 167 -14.07 11.36 48.91
CA GLU A 167 -14.12 12.20 50.12
C GLU A 167 -12.83 12.18 50.98
N SER A 168 -11.73 11.64 50.45
CA SER A 168 -10.43 11.69 51.13
C SER A 168 -9.26 11.65 50.15
N LEU A 169 -8.94 12.79 49.52
CA LEU A 169 -7.60 13.01 48.97
C LEU A 169 -6.83 13.99 49.87
N PRO A 170 -5.54 13.73 50.19
CA PRO A 170 -4.74 14.65 50.97
C PRO A 170 -4.57 15.97 50.22
N GLN A 171 -4.61 17.09 50.95
CA GLN A 171 -4.37 18.43 50.42
C GLN A 171 -3.07 18.44 49.61
N VAL A 172 -3.20 18.62 48.29
CA VAL A 172 -2.06 18.74 47.38
C VAL A 172 -1.27 20.01 47.77
N PRO A 173 0.05 19.94 47.91
CA PRO A 173 0.87 21.10 48.26
C PRO A 173 0.64 22.28 47.31
N PRO A 174 0.60 23.51 47.83
CA PRO A 174 0.29 24.71 47.04
C PRO A 174 1.36 25.07 45.99
N GLU A 175 2.38 24.24 45.75
CA GLU A 175 3.28 24.36 44.61
C GLU A 175 2.66 23.89 43.28
N VAL A 176 1.78 22.87 43.28
CA VAL A 176 1.25 22.30 42.02
C VAL A 176 0.16 23.18 41.39
N LEU A 177 -0.51 24.01 42.19
CA LEU A 177 -1.46 25.02 41.70
C LEU A 177 -0.78 26.28 41.13
N ARG A 178 0.56 26.39 41.19
CA ARG A 178 1.32 27.54 40.66
C ARG A 178 1.87 27.37 39.24
N VAL A 179 1.42 26.37 38.48
CA VAL A 179 1.86 26.18 37.07
C VAL A 179 0.97 26.94 36.07
N SER A 180 -0.03 27.72 36.55
CA SER A 180 -0.82 28.61 35.67
C SER A 180 -0.98 30.03 36.20
N GLY A 181 -0.03 30.50 37.02
CA GLY A 181 0.00 31.87 37.51
C GLY A 181 1.33 32.54 37.20
N THR A 182 1.35 33.38 36.17
CA THR A 182 2.33 34.46 36.06
C THR A 182 2.43 35.19 37.40
N GLN A 183 3.63 35.17 37.98
CA GLN A 183 4.10 36.04 39.07
C GLN A 183 3.02 36.55 40.04
N GLN A 184 2.79 35.79 41.09
CA GLN A 184 2.31 36.35 42.35
C GLN A 184 3.48 37.08 43.02
N ARG A 185 3.83 38.25 42.49
CA ARG A 185 4.50 39.29 43.29
C ARG A 185 3.41 39.99 44.08
N SER A 186 3.52 39.91 45.40
CA SER A 186 2.71 40.68 46.33
C SER A 186 2.88 42.17 46.05
N GLY A 187 1.75 42.87 46.00
CA GLY A 187 1.65 44.29 45.64
C GLY A 187 0.56 44.42 44.58
N GLY A 188 -0.61 44.93 44.97
CA GLY A 188 -1.81 44.97 44.13
C GLY A 188 -1.47 45.43 42.71
N VAL A 189 -1.67 44.53 41.75
CA VAL A 189 -1.54 44.87 40.33
C VAL A 189 -2.57 45.95 40.07
N ASP A 190 -2.11 47.15 39.79
CA ASP A 190 -2.93 48.30 39.51
C ASP A 190 -3.91 47.90 38.40
N LEU A 191 -5.21 48.13 38.61
CA LEU A 191 -6.25 47.72 37.66
C LEU A 191 -5.94 48.28 36.25
N LYS A 192 -5.28 49.43 36.23
CA LYS A 192 -4.78 50.11 35.04
C LYS A 192 -3.71 49.30 34.29
N ASP A 193 -2.75 48.69 34.98
CA ASP A 193 -1.73 47.84 34.36
C ASP A 193 -2.34 46.58 33.74
N LEU A 194 -3.38 46.01 34.37
CA LEU A 194 -4.11 44.87 33.82
C LEU A 194 -4.92 45.27 32.58
N VAL A 195 -5.56 46.45 32.60
CA VAL A 195 -6.24 47.01 31.44
C VAL A 195 -5.26 47.29 30.32
N ASP A 196 -4.09 47.88 30.59
CA ASP A 196 -3.06 48.13 29.58
C ASP A 196 -2.50 46.83 28.98
N GLN A 197 -2.34 45.77 29.78
CA GLN A 197 -1.99 44.43 29.29
C GLN A 197 -3.09 43.81 28.43
N LEU A 198 -4.37 43.99 28.82
CA LEU A 198 -5.51 43.54 28.04
C LEU A 198 -5.59 44.32 26.73
N GLU A 199 -5.44 45.64 26.74
CA GLU A 199 -5.42 46.47 25.53
C GLU A 199 -4.27 46.07 24.61
N LYS A 200 -3.08 45.82 25.15
CA LYS A 200 -1.93 45.33 24.38
C LYS A 200 -2.20 43.95 23.77
N SER A 201 -2.83 43.03 24.51
CA SER A 201 -3.17 41.70 23.99
C SER A 201 -4.27 41.76 22.94
N VAL A 202 -5.30 42.59 23.14
CA VAL A 202 -6.37 42.86 22.18
C VAL A 202 -5.82 43.51 20.91
N LEU A 203 -4.89 44.46 21.02
CA LEU A 203 -4.23 45.07 19.86
C LEU A 203 -3.38 44.05 19.10
N ARG A 204 -2.61 43.21 19.79
CA ARG A 204 -1.86 42.11 19.14
C ARG A 204 -2.80 41.14 18.44
N ALA A 205 -3.89 40.73 19.10
CA ALA A 205 -4.90 39.84 18.51
C ALA A 205 -5.56 40.47 17.29
N LYS A 206 -5.95 41.75 17.35
CA LYS A 206 -6.49 42.50 16.20
C LYS A 206 -5.50 42.58 15.05
N LEU A 207 -4.22 42.75 15.33
CA LEU A 207 -3.17 42.81 14.30
C LEU A 207 -2.94 41.44 13.64
N LEU A 208 -2.93 40.37 14.44
CA LEU A 208 -2.88 38.98 13.95
C LEU A 208 -4.11 38.65 13.10
N LEU A 209 -5.32 38.99 13.56
CA LEU A 209 -6.55 38.80 12.80
C LEU A 209 -6.50 39.55 11.46
N LYS A 210 -6.04 40.80 11.44
CA LYS A 210 -5.89 41.55 10.18
C LYS A 210 -4.85 40.92 9.25
N ARG A 211 -3.76 40.36 9.80
CA ARG A 211 -2.76 39.62 9.01
C ARG A 211 -3.37 38.37 8.39
N GLU A 212 -4.11 37.58 9.17
CA GLU A 212 -4.80 36.38 8.71
C GLU A 212 -5.90 36.70 7.68
N GLN A 213 -6.71 37.73 7.91
CA GLN A 213 -7.70 38.19 6.94
C GLN A 213 -7.06 38.61 5.62
N ARG A 214 -5.89 39.26 5.64
CA ARG A 214 -5.12 39.57 4.42
C ARG A 214 -4.58 38.31 3.75
N LEU A 215 -4.13 37.31 4.51
CA LEU A 215 -3.70 36.02 3.95
C LEU A 215 -4.89 35.26 3.34
N LEU A 216 -6.04 35.20 4.03
CA LEU A 216 -7.26 34.63 3.50
C LEU A 216 -7.75 35.36 2.25
N ALA A 217 -7.70 36.69 2.22
CA ALA A 217 -8.05 37.47 1.04
C ALA A 217 -7.11 37.22 -0.15
N LYS A 218 -5.85 36.82 0.09
CA LYS A 218 -4.90 36.40 -0.96
C LYS A 218 -5.15 34.96 -1.45
N VAL A 219 -5.59 34.06 -0.57
CA VAL A 219 -5.89 32.64 -0.90
C VAL A 219 -7.27 32.47 -1.54
N LYS A 220 -8.25 33.28 -1.15
CA LYS A 220 -9.63 33.23 -1.66
C LYS A 220 -9.76 33.44 -3.19
N PRO A 221 -8.97 34.30 -3.86
CA PRO A 221 -8.98 34.38 -5.32
C PRO A 221 -8.30 33.18 -6.00
N GLU A 222 -7.33 32.50 -5.36
CA GLU A 222 -6.72 31.27 -5.91
C GLU A 222 -7.66 30.06 -5.86
N GLN A 223 -8.60 30.05 -4.90
CA GLN A 223 -9.64 29.02 -4.76
C GLN A 223 -10.79 29.12 -5.78
N LYS A 224 -10.90 30.23 -6.53
CA LYS A 224 -11.87 30.37 -7.63
C LYS A 224 -11.27 29.93 -8.97
N SER A 225 -10.53 28.82 -8.97
CA SER A 225 -10.01 28.18 -10.17
C SER A 225 -10.61 26.76 -10.31
N PRO A 226 -10.63 26.19 -11.53
CA PRO A 226 -11.56 25.11 -11.95
C PRO A 226 -11.22 23.75 -11.28
N PRO A 227 -12.02 22.68 -11.46
CA PRO A 227 -12.11 21.58 -10.50
C PRO A 227 -10.73 20.99 -10.20
N VAL A 228 -10.42 20.93 -8.91
CA VAL A 228 -9.15 20.43 -8.35
C VAL A 228 -8.79 19.13 -9.05
N LYS A 229 -7.73 19.17 -9.87
CA LYS A 229 -7.17 17.98 -10.51
C LYS A 229 -6.89 16.95 -9.43
N GLU A 230 -7.26 15.70 -9.65
CA GLU A 230 -7.11 14.61 -8.69
C GLU A 230 -5.67 14.46 -8.17
N THR A 231 -4.70 14.86 -8.98
CA THR A 231 -3.28 14.98 -8.63
C THR A 231 -3.01 16.01 -7.52
N GLY A 232 -3.71 17.15 -7.52
CA GLY A 232 -3.63 18.17 -6.47
C GLY A 232 -4.27 17.70 -5.16
N ARG A 233 -5.33 16.87 -5.23
CA ARG A 233 -5.92 16.24 -4.05
C ARG A 233 -4.99 15.20 -3.43
N LEU A 234 -4.32 14.38 -4.26
CA LEU A 234 -3.33 13.41 -3.80
C LEU A 234 -2.10 14.11 -3.20
N GLN A 235 -1.66 15.23 -3.77
CA GLN A 235 -0.57 16.03 -3.23
C GLN A 235 -0.97 16.74 -1.93
N ALA A 236 -2.20 17.26 -1.82
CA ALA A 236 -2.74 17.83 -0.59
C ALA A 236 -2.88 16.77 0.52
N LEU A 237 -3.31 15.54 0.18
CA LEU A 237 -3.33 14.42 1.12
C LEU A 237 -1.92 13.97 1.51
N GLY A 238 -0.98 13.96 0.56
CA GLY A 238 0.41 13.65 0.83
C GLY A 238 1.07 14.67 1.76
N THR A 239 0.79 15.96 1.56
CA THR A 239 1.28 17.04 2.44
C THR A 239 0.63 16.97 3.82
N ALA A 240 -0.70 16.78 3.91
CA ALA A 240 -1.38 16.60 5.19
C ALA A 240 -0.88 15.35 5.95
N ARG A 241 -0.62 14.25 5.24
CA ARG A 241 -0.02 13.04 5.82
C ARG A 241 1.37 13.34 6.37
N ASN A 242 2.22 14.03 5.60
CA ASN A 242 3.57 14.36 6.03
C ASN A 242 3.58 15.35 7.20
N GLU A 243 2.65 16.31 7.24
CA GLU A 243 2.48 17.21 8.39
C GLU A 243 1.99 16.48 9.63
N LEU A 244 1.05 15.53 9.49
CA LEU A 244 0.61 14.68 10.61
C LEU A 244 1.74 13.79 11.11
N ILE A 245 2.54 13.21 10.22
CA ILE A 245 3.72 12.42 10.59
C ILE A 245 4.71 13.31 11.34
N ASN A 246 5.07 14.48 10.81
CA ASN A 246 5.95 15.42 11.49
C ASN A 246 5.38 15.89 12.84
N TRP A 247 4.06 16.10 12.94
CA TRP A 247 3.42 16.48 14.19
C TRP A 247 3.48 15.34 15.20
N ILE A 248 3.19 14.10 14.79
CA ILE A 248 3.31 12.91 15.62
C ILE A 248 4.76 12.70 16.04
N GLU A 249 5.72 12.82 15.13
CA GLU A 249 7.15 12.69 15.42
C GLU A 249 7.63 13.78 16.39
N ALA A 250 7.18 15.02 16.22
CA ALA A 250 7.48 16.13 17.13
C ALA A 250 6.78 15.97 18.50
N GLU A 251 5.58 15.38 18.54
CA GLU A 251 4.87 15.08 19.77
C GLU A 251 5.52 13.90 20.51
N LEU A 252 5.98 12.88 19.77
CA LEU A 252 6.69 11.73 20.31
C LEU A 252 8.10 12.09 20.79
N SER A 253 8.82 12.99 20.09
CA SER A 253 10.10 13.51 20.58
C SER A 253 9.90 14.35 21.84
N ARG A 254 8.87 15.20 21.88
CA ARG A 254 8.52 15.99 23.07
C ARG A 254 8.04 15.13 24.25
N ALA A 255 7.34 14.03 23.99
CA ALA A 255 6.94 13.08 25.02
C ALA A 255 8.13 12.28 25.58
N GLY A 256 9.15 12.01 24.75
CA GLY A 256 10.41 11.38 25.16
C GLY A 256 11.35 12.28 25.95
N GLU A 257 11.21 13.61 25.83
CA GLU A 257 12.06 14.63 26.48
C GLU A 257 11.47 15.18 27.79
N SER A 258 10.43 14.52 28.35
CA SER A 258 9.92 14.83 29.70
C SER A 258 10.73 14.19 30.84
N SER A 259 12.02 13.93 30.62
CA SER A 259 12.98 13.68 31.69
C SER A 259 13.64 15.01 32.06
N PRO A 260 13.59 15.44 33.33
CA PRO A 260 14.16 16.72 33.74
C PRO A 260 15.68 16.56 33.87
N ASP A 261 16.41 16.85 32.80
CA ASP A 261 17.82 17.18 32.93
C ASP A 261 17.94 18.70 33.09
N GLU A 262 17.70 19.14 34.33
CA GLU A 262 18.37 20.34 34.83
C GLU A 262 19.78 19.94 35.25
N ASP A 263 20.74 20.75 34.79
CA ASP A 263 22.11 20.79 35.27
C ASP A 263 22.15 20.86 36.81
N ASP A 264 22.66 19.82 37.50
CA ASP A 264 23.61 20.07 38.59
C ASP A 264 24.41 18.83 39.02
N VAL A 265 25.61 19.13 39.48
CA VAL A 265 26.69 18.31 39.98
C VAL A 265 26.30 17.47 41.21
N ASN A 266 26.44 16.14 41.17
CA ASN A 266 27.30 15.41 42.12
C ASN A 266 27.30 13.88 41.97
N THR A 267 28.51 13.36 42.10
CA THR A 267 28.91 11.98 42.36
C THR A 267 28.05 11.28 43.41
N ILE A 268 27.57 10.05 43.15
CA ILE A 268 27.58 8.91 44.08
C ILE A 268 27.40 7.59 43.29
N SER A 269 28.40 6.73 43.46
CA SER A 269 28.51 5.28 43.25
C SER A 269 27.29 4.44 42.83
N ARG A 270 27.44 3.84 41.65
CA ARG A 270 27.03 2.48 41.23
C ARG A 270 26.70 1.49 42.36
N PRO A 271 25.63 0.67 42.19
CA PRO A 271 25.86 -0.78 42.09
C PRO A 271 25.16 -1.41 40.86
N GLU A 272 25.95 -1.69 39.81
CA GLU A 272 25.69 -2.77 38.85
C GLU A 272 25.72 -4.10 39.61
N LYS A 273 24.54 -4.67 39.89
CA LYS A 273 24.34 -6.13 40.11
C LYS A 273 22.88 -6.57 40.26
N ARG A 274 21.88 -5.70 39.98
CA ARG A 274 20.45 -6.06 40.07
C ARG A 274 19.71 -6.23 38.73
N SER A 275 20.30 -5.89 37.58
CA SER A 275 19.60 -6.03 36.29
C SER A 275 19.88 -7.36 35.56
N THR A 276 21.02 -8.01 35.78
CA THR A 276 21.38 -9.25 35.07
C THR A 276 20.53 -10.44 35.49
N GLY A 277 20.28 -10.62 36.79
CA GLY A 277 19.44 -11.71 37.30
C GLY A 277 17.97 -11.62 36.89
N CYS A 278 17.46 -10.41 36.61
CA CYS A 278 16.09 -10.22 36.11
C CYS A 278 15.97 -10.63 34.62
N ILE A 279 16.99 -10.30 33.82
CA ILE A 279 17.06 -10.67 32.40
C ILE A 279 17.27 -12.19 32.25
N ASP A 280 18.13 -12.79 33.06
CA ASP A 280 18.37 -14.24 33.03
C ASP A 280 17.11 -15.02 33.45
N GLY A 281 16.34 -14.51 34.41
CA GLY A 281 15.05 -15.08 34.80
C GLY A 281 13.99 -14.98 33.70
N GLN A 282 13.95 -13.86 32.97
CA GLN A 282 13.07 -13.68 31.81
C GLN A 282 13.47 -14.61 30.65
N LEU A 283 14.76 -14.75 30.37
CA LEU A 283 15.29 -15.68 29.36
C LEU A 283 14.96 -17.12 29.69
N ALA A 284 15.10 -17.54 30.95
CA ALA A 284 14.71 -18.88 31.40
C ALA A 284 13.20 -19.13 31.21
N THR A 285 12.37 -18.12 31.51
CA THR A 285 10.91 -18.19 31.32
C THR A 285 10.54 -18.31 29.84
N VAL A 286 11.18 -17.52 28.96
CA VAL A 286 10.97 -17.59 27.51
C VAL A 286 11.42 -18.94 26.96
N GLN A 287 12.57 -19.47 27.39
CA GLN A 287 13.04 -20.80 27.01
C GLN A 287 12.06 -21.90 27.45
N GLN A 288 11.52 -21.80 28.68
CA GLN A 288 10.50 -22.73 29.17
C GLN A 288 9.24 -22.67 28.31
N GLN A 289 8.73 -21.48 28.00
CA GLN A 289 7.56 -21.31 27.13
C GLN A 289 7.81 -21.87 25.72
N TYR A 290 8.99 -21.63 25.14
CA TYR A 290 9.34 -22.16 23.82
C TYR A 290 9.47 -23.69 23.81
N SER A 291 9.96 -24.28 24.91
CA SER A 291 10.03 -25.73 25.09
C SER A 291 8.64 -26.36 25.21
N GLN A 292 7.69 -25.67 25.87
CA GLN A 292 6.30 -26.11 25.96
C GLN A 292 5.62 -26.00 24.58
N TYR A 293 5.80 -24.89 23.89
CA TYR A 293 5.27 -24.68 22.54
C TYR A 293 5.76 -25.75 21.56
N THR A 294 7.06 -26.07 21.56
CA THR A 294 7.63 -27.12 20.70
C THR A 294 7.10 -28.51 21.05
N LYS A 295 6.94 -28.85 22.34
CA LYS A 295 6.31 -30.12 22.76
C LYS A 295 4.85 -30.22 22.32
N VAL A 296 4.07 -29.15 22.46
CA VAL A 296 2.66 -29.12 22.00
C VAL A 296 2.60 -29.26 20.48
N ARG A 297 3.47 -28.56 19.75
CA ARG A 297 3.55 -28.65 18.28
C ARG A 297 3.99 -30.03 17.81
N GLN A 298 4.94 -30.66 18.50
CA GLN A 298 5.36 -32.03 18.23
C GLN A 298 4.22 -33.02 18.46
N LYS A 299 3.48 -32.87 19.57
CA LYS A 299 2.27 -33.67 19.84
C LYS A 299 1.21 -33.46 18.77
N LEU A 300 0.95 -32.22 18.36
CA LEU A 300 0.01 -31.90 17.29
C LEU A 300 0.41 -32.58 15.98
N VAL A 301 1.69 -32.45 15.59
CA VAL A 301 2.22 -33.11 14.39
C VAL A 301 2.05 -34.62 14.51
N LEU A 302 2.42 -35.25 15.64
CA LEU A 302 2.24 -36.68 15.87
C LEU A 302 0.78 -37.12 15.86
N THR A 303 -0.17 -36.31 16.33
CA THR A 303 -1.60 -36.64 16.23
C THR A 303 -2.12 -36.55 14.80
N VAL A 304 -1.62 -35.58 14.02
CA VAL A 304 -2.00 -35.40 12.61
C VAL A 304 -1.35 -36.48 11.74
N THR A 305 -0.08 -36.81 11.97
CA THR A 305 0.65 -37.84 11.20
C THR A 305 0.37 -39.25 11.68
N GLY A 306 0.13 -39.47 12.98
CA GLY A 306 -0.25 -40.77 13.54
C GLY A 306 -1.64 -41.23 13.10
N ARG A 307 -2.55 -40.29 12.81
CA ARG A 307 -3.84 -40.57 12.18
C ARG A 307 -3.73 -40.94 10.70
N LEU A 308 -2.62 -40.56 10.04
CA LEU A 308 -2.29 -40.94 8.67
C LEU A 308 -1.55 -42.29 8.57
N GLN A 309 -0.99 -42.81 9.68
CA GLN A 309 -0.20 -44.06 9.68
C GLN A 309 -0.99 -45.34 10.03
N HIS A 310 -2.28 -45.25 10.39
CA HIS A 310 -3.14 -46.43 10.59
C HIS A 310 -3.79 -46.97 9.30
N GLY A 311 -3.31 -46.54 8.13
CA GLY A 311 -3.76 -47.01 6.81
C GLY A 311 -2.61 -47.48 5.94
N ALA A 312 -1.66 -48.25 6.48
CA ALA A 312 -0.61 -48.89 5.67
C ALA A 312 0.09 -50.02 6.44
N GLN A 313 -0.61 -51.13 6.72
CA GLN A 313 0.03 -52.44 6.88
C GLN A 313 -0.82 -53.48 6.17
N ILE A 314 -0.44 -53.79 4.92
CA ILE A 314 -0.86 -54.97 4.18
C ILE A 314 0.27 -55.99 4.39
N THR A 315 -0.02 -57.10 5.03
CA THR A 315 0.79 -58.32 4.98
C THR A 315 0.04 -59.36 4.14
N PRO A 316 0.70 -60.07 3.21
CA PRO A 316 0.08 -61.13 2.43
C PRO A 316 0.29 -62.48 3.13
N ASP A 317 -0.78 -63.18 3.51
CA ASP A 317 -1.11 -64.56 3.10
C ASP A 317 -2.34 -65.09 3.87
N GLU A 318 -3.00 -66.09 3.28
CA GLU A 318 -4.14 -66.92 3.74
C GLU A 318 -5.59 -66.37 3.59
N GLU A 319 -6.25 -66.85 2.53
CA GLU A 319 -7.71 -67.11 2.44
C GLU A 319 -8.12 -68.21 3.46
N PRO A 320 -9.38 -68.29 3.97
CA PRO A 320 -10.56 -68.44 3.11
C PRO A 320 -11.92 -67.83 3.59
N ASP A 321 -12.85 -67.80 2.62
CA ASP A 321 -14.32 -67.95 2.67
C ASP A 321 -15.28 -66.82 3.14
N LEU A 322 -15.84 -66.15 2.11
CA LEU A 322 -17.26 -65.74 1.89
C LEU A 322 -17.94 -64.69 2.81
N PRO A 323 -19.00 -63.97 2.35
CA PRO A 323 -19.45 -63.64 0.99
C PRO A 323 -19.47 -62.11 0.73
N VAL A 324 -19.35 -61.77 -0.55
CA VAL A 324 -19.56 -60.44 -1.12
C VAL A 324 -21.02 -60.01 -0.90
N GLU A 325 -21.28 -59.18 0.10
CA GLU A 325 -22.46 -58.30 0.10
C GLU A 325 -22.08 -56.99 -0.59
N VAL A 326 -22.51 -56.92 -1.85
CA VAL A 326 -22.59 -55.70 -2.66
C VAL A 326 -23.52 -54.74 -1.92
N LEU A 327 -22.96 -53.89 -1.06
CA LEU A 327 -23.67 -52.71 -0.60
C LEU A 327 -23.56 -51.66 -1.70
N GLU A 328 -24.62 -51.60 -2.50
CA GLU A 328 -24.91 -50.52 -3.44
C GLU A 328 -24.70 -49.15 -2.77
N SER A 329 -23.52 -48.57 -2.97
CA SER A 329 -23.22 -47.17 -2.72
C SER A 329 -23.77 -46.29 -3.85
N ILE A 330 -25.03 -46.52 -4.23
CA ILE A 330 -25.71 -45.76 -5.28
C ILE A 330 -26.23 -44.46 -4.63
N GLY A 331 -25.40 -43.41 -4.65
CA GLY A 331 -25.87 -42.05 -4.36
C GLY A 331 -24.82 -41.08 -3.82
N VAL A 332 -23.74 -41.56 -3.20
CA VAL A 332 -22.67 -40.69 -2.69
C VAL A 332 -21.41 -40.75 -3.57
N ASN A 333 -21.19 -41.88 -4.26
CA ASN A 333 -20.04 -42.06 -5.15
C ASN A 333 -20.15 -41.25 -6.45
N GLU A 334 -21.32 -41.06 -7.04
CA GLU A 334 -21.43 -40.30 -8.29
C GLU A 334 -21.11 -38.81 -8.10
N LEU A 335 -21.58 -38.20 -7.00
CA LEU A 335 -21.28 -36.78 -6.73
C LEU A 335 -19.83 -36.59 -6.28
N SER A 336 -19.25 -37.53 -5.52
CA SER A 336 -17.83 -37.48 -5.16
C SER A 336 -16.93 -37.75 -6.37
N HIS A 337 -17.25 -38.69 -7.26
CA HIS A 337 -16.52 -38.90 -8.52
C HIS A 337 -16.62 -37.71 -9.49
N VAL A 338 -17.73 -36.96 -9.47
CA VAL A 338 -17.88 -35.75 -10.28
C VAL A 338 -17.12 -34.57 -9.69
N VAL A 339 -17.11 -34.38 -8.36
CA VAL A 339 -16.50 -33.21 -7.71
C VAL A 339 -15.01 -33.38 -7.41
N TYR A 340 -14.56 -34.61 -7.13
CA TYR A 340 -13.16 -34.93 -6.82
C TYR A 340 -12.14 -34.46 -7.88
N PRO A 341 -12.35 -34.67 -9.21
CA PRO A 341 -11.40 -34.17 -10.22
C PRO A 341 -11.32 -32.64 -10.24
N TYR A 342 -12.43 -31.93 -10.02
CA TYR A 342 -12.40 -30.45 -9.93
C TYR A 342 -11.70 -29.96 -8.65
N LEU A 343 -11.76 -30.74 -7.57
CA LEU A 343 -11.07 -30.41 -6.32
C LEU A 343 -9.56 -30.65 -6.45
N GLU A 344 -9.16 -31.70 -7.16
CA GLU A 344 -7.76 -31.95 -7.54
C GLU A 344 -7.22 -30.85 -8.47
N GLU A 345 -8.00 -30.43 -9.47
CA GLU A 345 -7.65 -29.31 -10.35
C GLU A 345 -7.57 -27.98 -9.60
N LEU A 346 -8.52 -27.69 -8.69
CA LEU A 346 -8.49 -26.49 -7.86
C LEU A 346 -7.28 -26.47 -6.92
N VAL A 347 -6.91 -27.62 -6.34
CA VAL A 347 -5.72 -27.75 -5.51
C VAL A 347 -4.45 -27.59 -6.35
N ALA A 348 -4.40 -28.14 -7.56
CA ALA A 348 -3.29 -27.94 -8.50
C ALA A 348 -3.13 -26.45 -8.85
N VAL A 349 -4.21 -25.77 -9.23
CA VAL A 349 -4.21 -24.33 -9.52
C VAL A 349 -3.81 -23.51 -8.30
N ALA A 350 -4.29 -23.85 -7.10
CA ALA A 350 -3.89 -23.17 -5.86
C ALA A 350 -2.38 -23.35 -5.57
N ASN A 351 -1.83 -24.54 -5.84
CA ASN A 351 -0.41 -24.81 -5.70
C ASN A 351 0.42 -24.05 -6.73
N GLU A 352 -0.03 -23.97 -7.99
CA GLU A 352 0.60 -23.14 -9.02
C GLU A 352 0.60 -21.66 -8.64
N GLN A 353 -0.54 -21.13 -8.18
CA GLN A 353 -0.62 -19.75 -7.69
C GLN A 353 0.37 -19.49 -6.55
N LYS A 354 0.47 -20.42 -5.59
CA LYS A 354 1.46 -20.33 -4.51
C LYS A 354 2.89 -20.34 -5.03
N ALA A 355 3.21 -21.20 -5.99
CA ALA A 355 4.54 -21.25 -6.62
C ALA A 355 4.86 -19.95 -7.37
N ILE A 356 3.91 -19.38 -8.11
CA ILE A 356 4.05 -18.10 -8.81
C ILE A 356 4.26 -16.96 -7.81
N ILE A 357 3.50 -16.92 -6.71
CA ILE A 357 3.67 -15.90 -5.66
C ILE A 357 5.06 -16.01 -5.03
N GLN A 358 5.53 -17.22 -4.74
CA GLN A 358 6.87 -17.46 -4.22
C GLN A 358 7.94 -16.99 -5.20
N LEU A 359 7.85 -17.38 -6.47
CA LEU A 359 8.78 -16.94 -7.53
C LEU A 359 8.78 -15.42 -7.67
N LYS A 360 7.61 -14.79 -7.71
CA LYS A 360 7.47 -13.33 -7.78
C LYS A 360 8.13 -12.65 -6.60
N SER A 361 7.91 -13.17 -5.38
CA SER A 361 8.54 -12.61 -4.18
C SER A 361 10.08 -12.74 -4.23
N HIS A 362 10.59 -13.91 -4.64
CA HIS A 362 12.02 -14.16 -4.79
C HIS A 362 12.66 -13.24 -5.84
N LEU A 363 12.03 -13.08 -7.01
CA LEU A 363 12.48 -12.16 -8.06
C LEU A 363 12.46 -10.71 -7.59
N THR A 364 11.41 -10.29 -6.87
CA THR A 364 11.30 -8.93 -6.35
C THR A 364 12.40 -8.64 -5.32
N ILE A 365 12.65 -9.58 -4.40
CA ILE A 365 13.74 -9.47 -3.41
C ILE A 365 15.10 -9.41 -4.11
N ASN A 366 15.33 -10.27 -5.09
CA ASN A 366 16.60 -10.30 -5.82
C ASN A 366 16.81 -9.03 -6.66
N LEU A 367 15.78 -8.51 -7.31
CA LEU A 367 15.84 -7.25 -8.03
C LEU A 367 16.15 -6.11 -7.05
N ALA A 368 15.44 -6.02 -5.93
CA ALA A 368 15.68 -5.00 -4.92
C ALA A 368 17.11 -5.09 -4.35
N LYS A 369 17.60 -6.31 -4.10
CA LYS A 369 18.98 -6.57 -3.67
C LYS A 369 19.97 -6.10 -4.74
N GLN A 370 19.76 -6.44 -6.01
CA GLN A 370 20.64 -6.06 -7.11
C GLN A 370 20.64 -4.55 -7.38
N LEU A 371 19.48 -3.90 -7.27
CA LEU A 371 19.36 -2.45 -7.35
C LEU A 371 20.15 -1.80 -6.21
N LYS A 372 20.03 -2.32 -4.98
CA LYS A 372 20.75 -1.81 -3.82
C LYS A 372 22.25 -2.00 -3.98
N THR A 373 22.73 -3.19 -4.34
CA THR A 373 24.17 -3.45 -4.55
C THR A 373 24.75 -2.61 -5.68
N SER A 374 24.03 -2.46 -6.80
CA SER A 374 24.42 -1.58 -7.91
C SER A 374 24.49 -0.13 -7.45
N SER A 375 23.50 0.34 -6.69
CA SER A 375 23.49 1.71 -6.17
C SER A 375 24.65 2.00 -5.21
N GLN A 376 25.02 1.03 -4.36
CA GLN A 376 26.15 1.13 -3.44
C GLN A 376 27.49 1.07 -4.19
N CYS A 377 27.58 0.24 -5.24
CA CYS A 377 28.77 0.19 -6.10
C CYS A 377 28.98 1.54 -6.81
N LEU A 378 27.93 2.13 -7.38
CA LEU A 378 27.99 3.46 -8.00
C LEU A 378 28.36 4.56 -7.01
N GLU A 379 27.91 4.44 -5.76
CA GLU A 379 28.27 5.36 -4.69
C GLU A 379 29.75 5.22 -4.32
N ARG A 380 30.26 4.01 -4.15
CA ARG A 380 31.70 3.77 -3.91
C ARG A 380 32.55 4.32 -5.05
N LEU A 381 32.20 4.00 -6.30
CA LEU A 381 32.88 4.54 -7.48
C LEU A 381 32.85 6.06 -7.52
N ALA A 382 31.76 6.68 -7.04
CA ALA A 382 31.70 8.14 -6.95
C ALA A 382 32.63 8.71 -5.87
N HIS A 383 32.76 8.05 -4.71
CA HIS A 383 33.70 8.46 -3.67
C HIS A 383 35.16 8.24 -4.09
N GLU A 384 35.45 7.20 -4.87
CA GLU A 384 36.77 6.93 -5.45
C GLU A 384 37.09 7.85 -6.64
N SER A 385 36.08 8.51 -7.21
CA SER A 385 36.25 9.41 -8.34
C SER A 385 36.87 10.74 -7.92
N HIS A 386 38.03 11.05 -8.47
CA HIS A 386 38.56 12.42 -8.40
C HIS A 386 37.95 13.34 -9.47
N LEU A 387 37.21 12.78 -10.43
CA LEU A 387 36.64 13.52 -11.56
C LEU A 387 35.39 14.31 -11.16
N LEU A 388 34.51 13.71 -10.35
CA LEU A 388 33.26 14.33 -9.92
C LEU A 388 33.47 15.58 -9.04
N PRO A 389 34.39 15.59 -8.06
CA PRO A 389 34.66 16.79 -7.27
C PRO A 389 35.34 17.89 -8.08
N ALA A 390 36.18 17.53 -9.06
CA ALA A 390 36.87 18.48 -9.92
C ALA A 390 35.93 19.18 -10.91
N HIS A 391 34.87 18.48 -11.34
CA HIS A 391 33.88 18.99 -12.29
C HIS A 391 32.44 18.77 -11.80
N PRO A 392 32.00 19.55 -10.79
CA PRO A 392 30.64 19.43 -10.29
C PRO A 392 29.64 19.88 -11.35
N MET A 393 28.60 19.08 -11.56
CA MET A 393 27.50 19.45 -12.44
C MET A 393 26.79 20.69 -11.86
N PRO A 394 26.55 21.76 -12.63
CA PRO A 394 25.77 22.89 -12.17
C PRO A 394 24.37 22.40 -11.81
N ALA A 395 24.07 22.33 -10.52
CA ALA A 395 22.74 21.99 -10.04
C ALA A 395 21.78 23.05 -10.59
N GLY A 396 20.84 22.62 -11.44
CA GLY A 396 19.83 23.49 -12.03
C GLY A 396 19.15 24.29 -10.93
N SER A 397 19.39 25.60 -10.91
CA SER A 397 18.70 26.65 -10.16
C SER A 397 17.70 26.19 -9.10
N SER A 398 18.18 25.76 -7.94
CA SER A 398 17.40 25.89 -6.70
C SER A 398 17.90 27.13 -5.99
N HIS A 399 17.19 28.24 -6.20
CA HIS A 399 17.41 29.47 -5.45
C HIS A 399 17.18 29.24 -3.95
N ARG A 400 18.25 28.98 -3.19
CA ARG A 400 18.41 29.51 -1.83
C ARG A 400 19.86 29.91 -1.61
N LYS A 401 20.07 31.21 -1.78
CA LYS A 401 21.28 31.92 -1.36
C LYS A 401 21.28 31.91 0.17
N GLY A 402 22.19 31.15 0.76
CA GLY A 402 22.30 31.02 2.21
C GLY A 402 23.50 30.17 2.60
N LEU A 403 24.67 30.81 2.61
CA LEU A 403 25.89 30.45 3.36
C LEU A 403 26.40 29.00 3.22
N SER A 404 27.42 28.89 2.37
CA SER A 404 28.59 28.01 2.48
C SER A 404 28.70 27.19 3.77
N LEU A 405 28.39 25.89 3.64
CA LEU A 405 29.29 24.83 4.03
C LEU A 405 29.25 23.81 2.89
N GLU A 406 30.41 23.29 2.50
CA GLU A 406 30.58 22.28 1.44
C GLU A 406 29.58 21.14 1.63
N SER A 407 28.46 21.22 0.91
CA SER A 407 27.53 20.11 0.79
C SER A 407 28.19 19.11 -0.14
N SER A 408 29.00 18.23 0.46
CA SER A 408 29.59 17.06 -0.16
C SER A 408 28.55 16.37 -1.04
N PHE A 409 28.98 15.95 -2.23
CA PHE A 409 28.20 15.22 -3.23
C PHE A 409 27.34 14.11 -2.60
N GLY A 410 27.77 13.48 -1.51
CA GLY A 410 26.99 12.48 -0.77
C GLY A 410 25.69 12.99 -0.11
N ASP A 411 25.63 14.25 0.32
CA ASP A 411 24.51 14.80 1.10
C ASP A 411 23.33 15.29 0.24
N GLU A 412 23.56 15.50 -1.07
CA GLU A 412 22.50 15.85 -2.02
C GLU A 412 21.83 14.59 -2.62
N ILE A 413 22.51 13.44 -2.57
CA ILE A 413 22.03 12.16 -3.11
C ILE A 413 21.27 11.35 -2.03
N SER A 414 21.60 11.54 -0.76
CA SER A 414 20.95 10.87 0.38
C SER A 414 19.51 11.35 0.63
N LYS A 415 19.16 12.56 0.18
CA LYS A 415 17.84 13.19 0.40
C LYS A 415 16.75 12.72 -0.56
N HIS A 416 17.09 11.95 -1.59
CA HIS A 416 16.10 11.30 -2.46
C HIS A 416 15.93 9.83 -2.08
N GLU A 417 14.77 9.49 -1.51
CA GLU A 417 14.33 8.15 -1.13
C GLU A 417 14.48 7.09 -2.26
N LYS A 418 14.66 7.55 -3.51
CA LYS A 418 15.16 6.77 -4.64
C LYS A 418 16.19 7.60 -5.42
N PRO A 419 17.49 7.31 -5.29
CA PRO A 419 18.48 7.99 -6.11
C PRO A 419 18.42 7.43 -7.53
N ASP A 420 17.73 8.15 -8.43
CA ASP A 420 17.70 7.88 -9.87
C ASP A 420 19.12 7.61 -10.38
N SER A 421 19.45 6.35 -10.67
CA SER A 421 20.76 5.96 -11.22
C SER A 421 21.08 6.74 -12.51
N SER A 422 20.05 7.12 -13.26
CA SER A 422 20.13 8.02 -14.41
C SER A 422 20.69 9.40 -14.08
N ARG A 423 20.30 10.02 -12.95
CA ARG A 423 20.83 11.32 -12.53
C ARG A 423 22.32 11.21 -12.16
N ARG A 424 22.70 10.15 -11.45
CA ARG A 424 24.10 9.87 -11.13
C ARG A 424 24.95 9.64 -12.38
N ALA A 425 24.44 8.88 -13.35
CA ALA A 425 25.12 8.68 -14.62
C ALA A 425 25.30 10.00 -15.40
N ARG A 426 24.30 10.91 -15.37
CA ARG A 426 24.43 12.23 -16.00
C ARG A 426 25.53 13.09 -15.38
N ALA A 427 25.69 13.06 -14.06
CA ALA A 427 26.77 13.79 -13.39
C ALA A 427 28.16 13.30 -13.85
N TRP A 428 28.32 11.97 -13.99
CA TRP A 428 29.54 11.37 -14.55
C TRP A 428 29.79 11.75 -16.01
N VAL A 429 28.75 11.71 -16.85
CA VAL A 429 28.86 12.14 -18.26
C VAL A 429 29.29 13.59 -18.34
N TYR A 430 28.65 14.47 -17.57
CA TYR A 430 29.01 15.89 -17.52
C TYR A 430 30.45 16.12 -17.03
N ALA A 431 30.85 15.44 -15.94
CA ALA A 431 32.20 15.54 -15.41
C ALA A 431 33.25 15.05 -16.43
N SER A 432 32.93 14.01 -17.20
CA SER A 432 33.81 13.52 -18.27
C SER A 432 33.91 14.48 -19.44
N GLU A 433 32.80 15.09 -19.85
CA GLU A 433 32.76 16.06 -20.94
C GLU A 433 33.49 17.35 -20.58
N SER A 434 33.25 17.86 -19.37
CA SER A 434 33.95 19.04 -18.86
C SER A 434 35.45 18.80 -18.67
N ALA A 435 35.87 17.65 -18.14
CA ALA A 435 37.28 17.29 -18.08
C ALA A 435 37.92 17.21 -19.47
N ALA A 436 37.22 16.61 -20.45
CA ALA A 436 37.70 16.55 -21.82
C ALA A 436 37.84 17.95 -22.44
N ASN A 437 36.91 18.87 -22.14
CA ASN A 437 36.99 20.26 -22.62
C ASN A 437 38.14 21.02 -21.96
N VAL A 438 38.35 20.88 -20.64
CA VAL A 438 39.49 21.50 -19.93
C VAL A 438 40.82 20.95 -20.43
N MET A 439 40.93 19.65 -20.69
CA MET A 439 42.14 19.08 -21.30
C MET A 439 42.39 19.64 -22.70
N LYS A 440 41.35 19.76 -23.54
CA LYS A 440 41.48 20.36 -24.87
C LYS A 440 41.94 21.82 -24.78
N GLU A 441 41.34 22.61 -23.89
CA GLU A 441 41.72 24.00 -23.68
C GLU A 441 43.18 24.12 -23.23
N LYS A 442 43.62 23.31 -22.27
CA LYS A 442 45.01 23.29 -21.82
C LYS A 442 46.00 22.86 -22.92
N ILE A 443 45.60 21.93 -23.80
CA ILE A 443 46.42 21.54 -24.96
C ILE A 443 46.52 22.69 -25.96
N LEU A 444 45.42 23.41 -26.20
CA LEU A 444 45.41 24.58 -27.08
C LEU A 444 46.28 25.72 -26.52
N GLU A 445 46.19 26.00 -25.21
CA GLU A 445 47.04 26.98 -24.53
C GLU A 445 48.52 26.62 -24.67
N LYS A 446 48.89 25.35 -24.45
CA LYS A 446 50.28 24.90 -24.61
C LYS A 446 50.76 24.90 -26.05
N LEU A 447 49.87 24.66 -27.00
CA LEU A 447 50.16 24.77 -28.43
C LEU A 447 50.40 26.23 -28.82
N GLU A 448 49.59 27.15 -28.29
CA GLU A 448 49.73 28.59 -28.52
C GLU A 448 51.04 29.12 -27.91
N GLU A 449 51.35 28.77 -26.65
CA GLU A 449 52.64 29.06 -26.02
C GLU A 449 53.81 28.52 -26.85
N GLY A 450 53.70 27.30 -27.36
CA GLY A 450 54.70 26.70 -28.25
C GLY A 450 54.87 27.47 -29.55
N SER A 451 53.77 27.90 -30.16
CA SER A 451 53.81 28.71 -31.39
C SER A 451 54.43 30.08 -31.18
N MET A 452 54.10 30.77 -30.08
CA MET A 452 54.72 32.04 -29.70
C MET A 452 56.21 31.88 -29.43
N ALA A 453 56.63 30.81 -28.74
CA ALA A 453 58.05 30.53 -28.50
C ALA A 453 58.81 30.23 -29.80
N ILE A 454 58.18 29.54 -30.76
CA ILE A 454 58.77 29.31 -32.08
C ILE A 454 58.90 30.64 -32.83
N ASP A 455 57.87 31.49 -32.83
CA ASP A 455 57.91 32.79 -33.48
C ASP A 455 58.95 33.72 -32.83
N GLU A 456 59.08 33.72 -31.51
CA GLU A 456 60.14 34.43 -30.79
C GLU A 456 61.53 33.90 -31.17
N SER A 457 61.71 32.57 -31.25
CA SER A 457 62.97 31.97 -31.70
C SER A 457 63.29 32.31 -33.17
N ARG A 458 62.27 32.42 -34.03
CA ARG A 458 62.40 32.82 -35.42
C ARG A 458 62.79 34.30 -35.53
N GLN A 459 62.16 35.16 -34.73
CA GLN A 459 62.50 36.59 -34.67
C GLN A 459 63.94 36.78 -34.20
N THR A 460 64.34 36.13 -33.10
CA THR A 460 65.73 36.20 -32.61
C THR A 460 66.73 35.65 -33.63
N MET A 461 66.40 34.61 -34.40
CA MET A 461 67.25 34.12 -35.48
C MET A 461 67.39 35.13 -36.63
N LEU A 462 66.30 35.79 -37.02
CA LEU A 462 66.34 36.87 -38.03
C LEU A 462 67.15 38.07 -37.53
N GLU A 463 67.04 38.42 -36.25
CA GLU A 463 67.88 39.47 -35.64
C GLU A 463 69.36 39.09 -35.65
N LEU A 464 69.69 37.83 -35.32
CA LEU A 464 71.06 37.33 -35.40
C LEU A 464 71.58 37.34 -36.85
N GLN A 465 70.76 36.94 -37.82
CA GLN A 465 71.11 36.99 -39.25
C GLN A 465 71.41 38.44 -39.69
N ARG A 466 70.58 39.40 -39.25
CA ARG A 466 70.80 40.83 -39.47
C ARG A 466 72.10 41.33 -38.81
N LEU A 467 72.39 40.93 -37.57
CA LEU A 467 73.63 41.29 -36.88
C LEU A 467 74.88 40.66 -37.51
N LEU A 468 74.75 39.49 -38.14
CA LEU A 468 75.82 38.81 -38.86
C LEU A 468 76.12 39.43 -40.24
N GLY A 469 75.38 40.47 -40.62
CA GLY A 469 75.61 41.25 -41.84
C GLY A 469 75.03 40.62 -43.11
N ASP A 470 74.11 39.67 -42.98
CA ASP A 470 73.41 39.05 -44.11
C ASP A 470 72.13 39.86 -44.43
N ASP A 471 72.29 41.15 -44.73
CA ASP A 471 71.24 42.00 -45.28
C ASP A 471 71.03 41.62 -46.75
N THR A 472 70.30 40.52 -46.99
CA THR A 472 69.60 40.37 -48.26
C THR A 472 68.38 41.26 -48.23
N ASP A 473 68.58 42.54 -48.53
CA ASP A 473 67.52 43.46 -48.93
C ASP A 473 66.76 42.85 -50.13
N VAL A 474 65.66 42.15 -49.86
CA VAL A 474 64.66 41.84 -50.88
C VAL A 474 63.44 42.72 -50.63
N LEU A 475 63.55 43.94 -51.16
CA LEU A 475 62.42 44.80 -51.48
C LEU A 475 61.82 44.36 -52.82
N CYS A 476 60.48 44.33 -52.86
CA CYS A 476 59.62 44.15 -54.05
C CYS A 476 59.58 42.68 -54.55
N GLY A 477 58.45 42.06 -54.83
CA GLY A 477 57.14 42.53 -55.28
C GLY A 477 56.62 41.43 -56.21
N ASP A 478 55.32 41.16 -56.12
CA ASP A 478 54.49 40.33 -57.00
C ASP A 478 55.08 39.94 -58.39
N LYS A 479 55.15 38.61 -58.67
CA LYS A 479 54.67 37.90 -59.88
C LYS A 479 55.49 36.66 -60.28
N ASP A 480 54.74 35.56 -60.41
CA ASP A 480 54.71 34.51 -61.44
C ASP A 480 56.01 33.78 -61.90
N ASP A 481 55.94 32.45 -61.69
CA ASP A 481 56.33 31.34 -62.57
C ASP A 481 57.78 31.05 -63.03
N GLU A 482 58.07 29.74 -62.91
CA GLU A 482 58.97 28.85 -63.66
C GLU A 482 60.50 28.86 -63.48
N PHE A 483 60.96 27.66 -63.06
CA PHE A 483 62.19 26.95 -63.46
C PHE A 483 63.54 27.70 -63.43
N SER A 484 64.40 27.37 -62.46
CA SER A 484 65.56 26.50 -62.71
C SER A 484 66.44 26.33 -61.47
N THR A 485 66.84 25.07 -61.29
CA THR A 485 67.88 24.53 -60.41
C THR A 485 69.11 25.43 -60.20
N GLN A 486 69.46 25.70 -58.94
CA GLN A 486 70.86 25.83 -58.54
C GLN A 486 71.13 25.09 -57.22
N LYS A 487 71.97 24.06 -57.35
CA LYS A 487 72.68 23.36 -56.29
C LYS A 487 73.42 24.35 -55.40
N ILE A 488 73.12 24.34 -54.10
CA ILE A 488 74.13 24.63 -53.07
C ILE A 488 74.14 23.45 -52.11
N THR A 489 75.10 22.57 -52.34
CA THR A 489 75.54 21.53 -51.42
C THR A 489 76.29 22.19 -50.27
N THR A 490 75.71 22.23 -49.09
CA THR A 490 76.47 22.35 -47.85
C THR A 490 76.00 21.28 -46.88
N ASN A 491 76.84 20.26 -46.80
CA ASN A 491 76.88 19.26 -45.74
C ASN A 491 76.81 19.92 -44.37
N SER A 492 75.61 20.01 -43.81
CA SER A 492 75.41 20.14 -42.38
C SER A 492 74.84 18.80 -41.93
N LYS A 493 75.72 17.96 -41.36
CA LYS A 493 75.34 16.69 -40.73
C LYS A 493 74.32 17.01 -39.65
N ASP A 494 73.08 16.63 -39.90
CA ASP A 494 71.99 16.76 -38.96
C ASP A 494 72.31 15.94 -37.71
N ILE A 495 72.64 16.63 -36.61
CA ILE A 495 73.09 16.05 -35.34
C ILE A 495 71.97 15.19 -34.71
N TRP A 496 70.73 15.35 -35.16
CA TRP A 496 69.55 14.62 -34.69
C TRP A 496 69.36 13.24 -35.33
N SER A 497 70.07 12.91 -36.40
CA SER A 497 70.00 11.59 -37.05
C SER A 497 70.64 10.43 -36.24
N ILE A 498 71.22 10.72 -35.07
CA ILE A 498 71.94 9.74 -34.23
C ILE A 498 71.09 9.24 -33.04
N ILE A 499 69.92 9.83 -32.77
CA ILE A 499 69.11 9.51 -31.58
C ILE A 499 67.96 8.52 -31.88
N ASP A 500 67.85 8.00 -33.10
CA ASP A 500 66.97 6.86 -33.42
C ASP A 500 67.57 5.53 -32.92
N GLY A 501 67.78 5.45 -31.60
CA GLY A 501 68.20 4.27 -30.86
C GLY A 501 67.06 3.73 -30.00
N SER A 502 66.29 2.78 -30.56
CA SER A 502 65.63 1.69 -29.82
C SER A 502 64.98 2.02 -28.47
N LEU A 503 63.76 2.56 -28.47
CA LEU A 503 62.81 2.45 -27.36
C LEU A 503 61.48 1.89 -27.85
N GLY A 504 61.54 0.65 -28.34
CA GLY A 504 60.38 -0.18 -28.58
C GLY A 504 60.68 -1.58 -28.06
N VAL A 505 59.83 -2.05 -27.13
CA VAL A 505 59.62 -3.43 -26.61
C VAL A 505 59.62 -3.41 -25.07
N ILE A 506 58.47 -3.05 -24.50
CA ILE A 506 58.06 -3.58 -23.19
C ILE A 506 57.21 -4.82 -23.51
N LYS A 507 57.75 -6.00 -23.18
CA LYS A 507 57.06 -7.28 -23.25
C LYS A 507 55.75 -7.24 -22.46
N GLN A 508 54.68 -7.71 -23.08
CA GLN A 508 53.46 -8.15 -22.40
C GLN A 508 53.81 -9.28 -21.43
N GLY A 509 53.48 -9.08 -20.16
CA GLY A 509 53.51 -10.11 -19.13
C GLY A 509 52.37 -11.10 -19.34
N ASP A 510 52.78 -12.35 -19.44
CA ASP A 510 51.96 -13.55 -19.45
C ASP A 510 51.13 -13.65 -18.16
N GLY A 511 49.81 -13.77 -18.30
CA GLY A 511 48.84 -13.92 -17.22
C GLY A 511 48.02 -15.17 -17.48
N ALA A 512 48.58 -16.30 -17.06
CA ALA A 512 48.00 -17.62 -17.22
C ALA A 512 46.67 -17.79 -16.49
N VAL A 513 45.79 -18.51 -17.18
CA VAL A 513 44.60 -19.17 -16.69
C VAL A 513 44.99 -20.27 -15.70
N ALA A 514 44.46 -20.19 -14.47
CA ALA A 514 43.96 -21.31 -13.66
C ALA A 514 43.10 -20.77 -12.51
#